data_AF-A0A382TM91-F1
#
_entry.id   AF-A0A382TM91-F1
#
_cell.length_a   1.000
_cell.length_b   1.000
_cell.length_c   1.000
_cell.angle_alpha   90.00
_cell.angle_beta   90.00
_cell.angle_gamma   90.00
#
_symmetry.space_group_name_H-M   'P 1'
#
loop_
_entity.id
_entity.type
_entity.pdbx_description
1 polymer ?
#
loop_
_entity_poly.entity_id
_entity_poly.type
_entity_poly.pdbx_seq_one_letter_code
_entity_poly.pdbx_strand_id
1 'polypeptide(L)'
;MIPRYNRPEIEKIWSNQNKFKIWTEIECLIAEQLANLGKIPKQASIDIRSNAKFNVQEIEEIEKKTKHDVIAYINNVSSYIGESSKYFHHGVTSSDIIDTGFSIQLKQTGEIILNQLKKLNATLRDKAIKYKNTIMIGRSHG
;
A
#
# COMPACT_ATOMS: atom_id res chain seq x y z
N MET A 1 5.07 -15.62 -2.11
CA MET A 1 4.16 -16.72 -2.51
C MET A 1 4.65 -17.26 -3.83
N ILE A 2 4.68 -18.58 -4.04
CA ILE A 2 5.11 -19.09 -5.35
C ILE A 2 4.07 -18.76 -6.44
N PRO A 3 4.46 -18.59 -7.71
CA PRO A 3 3.54 -18.20 -8.78
C PRO A 3 2.28 -19.08 -8.88
N ARG A 4 2.41 -20.39 -8.59
CA ARG A 4 1.31 -21.37 -8.62
C ARG A 4 0.12 -21.03 -7.73
N TYR A 5 0.36 -20.42 -6.56
CA TYR A 5 -0.68 -20.11 -5.58
C TYR A 5 -0.91 -18.61 -5.44
N ASN A 6 -0.23 -17.81 -6.27
CA ASN A 6 -0.36 -16.37 -6.20
C ASN A 6 -1.67 -15.92 -6.85
N ARG A 7 -2.25 -14.86 -6.30
CA ARG A 7 -3.42 -14.20 -6.88
C ARG A 7 -2.97 -12.85 -7.42
N PRO A 8 -3.14 -12.56 -8.72
CA PRO A 8 -2.66 -11.31 -9.31
C PRO A 8 -3.16 -10.05 -8.58
N GLU A 9 -4.37 -10.08 -8.03
CA GLU A 9 -4.94 -8.99 -7.22
C GLU A 9 -4.20 -8.74 -5.90
N ILE A 10 -3.74 -9.80 -5.22
CA ILE A 10 -2.95 -9.71 -3.99
C ILE A 10 -1.52 -9.30 -4.34
N GLU A 11 -0.93 -9.90 -5.37
CA GLU A 11 0.42 -9.58 -5.83
C GLU A 11 0.57 -8.09 -6.16
N LYS A 12 -0.41 -7.50 -6.83
CA LYS A 12 -0.42 -6.06 -7.15
C LYS A 12 -0.35 -5.20 -5.88
N ILE A 13 -1.05 -5.57 -4.80
CA ILE A 13 -1.03 -4.84 -3.53
C ILE A 13 0.37 -4.85 -2.90
N TRP A 14 1.05 -5.99 -2.94
CA TRP A 14 2.36 -6.18 -2.32
C TRP A 14 3.54 -5.84 -3.24
N SER A 15 3.27 -5.35 -4.46
CA SER A 15 4.31 -4.92 -5.38
C SER A 15 5.03 -3.64 -4.92
N ASN A 16 6.31 -3.50 -5.28
CA ASN A 16 7.06 -2.25 -5.05
C ASN A 16 6.38 -1.04 -5.70
N GLN A 17 5.73 -1.23 -6.84
CA GLN A 17 4.95 -0.18 -7.51
C GLN A 17 3.83 0.36 -6.62
N ASN A 18 3.04 -0.52 -5.99
CA ASN A 18 1.96 -0.09 -5.10
C ASN A 18 2.52 0.47 -3.78
N LYS A 19 3.58 -0.14 -3.24
CA LYS A 19 4.27 0.34 -2.03
C LYS A 19 4.72 1.81 -2.19
N PHE A 20 5.51 2.10 -3.21
CA PHE A 20 6.01 3.46 -3.45
C PHE A 20 4.91 4.44 -3.88
N LYS A 21 3.85 3.96 -4.54
CA LYS A 21 2.66 4.79 -4.79
C LYS A 21 2.01 5.24 -3.47
N ILE A 22 1.83 4.32 -2.53
CA ILE A 22 1.26 4.62 -1.21
C ILE A 22 2.16 5.58 -0.44
N TRP A 23 3.47 5.31 -0.39
CA TRP A 23 4.43 6.20 0.28
C TRP A 23 4.39 7.61 -0.29
N THR A 24 4.38 7.74 -1.61
CA THR A 24 4.34 9.05 -2.30
C THR A 24 3.06 9.80 -1.99
N GLU A 25 1.93 9.10 -1.90
CA GLU A 25 0.67 9.73 -1.50
C GLU A 25 0.73 10.25 -0.06
N ILE A 26 1.25 9.45 0.88
CA ILE A 26 1.41 9.85 2.29
C ILE A 26 2.32 11.09 2.39
N GLU A 27 3.46 11.07 1.71
CA GLU A 27 4.41 12.19 1.69
C GLU A 27 3.81 13.48 1.13
N CYS A 28 3.04 13.38 0.04
CA CYS A 28 2.35 14.54 -0.50
C CYS A 28 1.31 15.10 0.49
N LEU A 29 0.56 14.22 1.16
CA LEU A 29 -0.42 14.64 2.18
C LEU A 29 0.27 15.29 3.39
N ILE A 30 1.43 14.80 3.81
CA ILE A 30 2.25 15.43 4.85
C ILE A 30 2.69 16.83 4.41
N ALA A 31 3.23 16.98 3.20
CA ALA A 31 3.65 18.28 2.67
C ALA A 31 2.49 19.28 2.59
N GLU A 32 1.33 18.84 2.12
CA GLU A 32 0.10 19.65 2.12
C GLU A 32 -0.30 20.11 3.52
N GLN A 33 -0.25 19.19 4.49
CA GLN A 33 -0.61 19.54 5.85
C GLN A 33 0.42 20.48 6.49
N LEU A 34 1.72 20.31 6.20
CA LEU A 34 2.76 21.23 6.66
C LEU A 34 2.58 22.62 6.06
N ALA A 35 2.16 22.72 4.79
CA ALA A 35 1.85 24.01 4.16
C ALA A 35 0.60 24.67 4.78
N ASN A 36 -0.43 23.88 5.09
CA ASN A 36 -1.63 24.36 5.79
C ASN A 36 -1.30 24.91 7.18
N LEU A 37 -0.34 24.29 7.88
CA LEU A 37 0.16 24.73 9.18
C LEU A 37 1.19 25.87 9.10
N GLY A 38 1.53 26.34 7.89
CA GLY A 38 2.52 27.40 7.67
C GLY A 38 3.96 27.00 7.98
N LYS A 39 4.27 25.70 8.05
CA LYS A 39 5.63 25.17 8.31
C LYS A 39 6.50 25.15 7.06
N ILE A 40 5.90 24.99 5.89
CA ILE A 40 6.58 25.09 4.59
C ILE A 40 5.84 26.08 3.68
N PRO A 41 6.50 26.67 2.66
CA PRO A 41 5.82 27.50 1.69
C PRO A 41 4.70 26.75 0.95
N LYS A 42 3.56 27.39 0.71
CA LYS A 42 2.45 26.79 -0.05
C LYS A 42 2.89 26.32 -1.43
N GLN A 43 3.75 27.09 -2.10
CA GLN A 43 4.30 26.72 -3.40
C GLN A 43 5.06 25.39 -3.35
N ALA A 44 5.84 25.15 -2.28
CA ALA A 44 6.59 23.90 -2.15
C ALA A 44 5.67 22.68 -2.08
N SER A 45 4.55 22.77 -1.37
CA SER A 45 3.54 21.70 -1.34
C SER A 45 2.92 21.46 -2.72
N ILE A 46 2.61 22.51 -3.47
CA ILE A 46 2.09 22.42 -4.84
C ILE A 46 3.11 21.73 -5.76
N ASP A 47 4.38 22.12 -5.66
CA ASP A 47 5.46 21.53 -6.46
C ASP A 47 5.66 20.05 -6.12
N ILE A 48 5.66 19.70 -4.82
CA ILE A 48 5.74 18.30 -4.38
C ILE A 48 4.58 17.50 -4.96
N ARG A 49 3.33 17.93 -4.78
CA ARG A 49 2.17 17.19 -5.31
C ARG A 49 2.21 17.00 -6.82
N SER A 50 2.67 18.02 -7.55
CA SER A 50 2.69 18.00 -9.02
C SER A 50 3.82 17.13 -9.58
N ASN A 51 4.96 17.08 -8.87
CA ASN A 51 6.21 16.51 -9.40
C ASN A 51 6.69 15.26 -8.66
N ALA A 52 6.06 14.84 -7.56
CA ALA A 52 6.41 13.63 -6.82
C ALA A 52 6.11 12.36 -7.64
N LYS A 53 6.99 12.08 -8.58
CA LYS A 53 7.03 10.88 -9.41
C LYS A 53 8.12 9.96 -8.88
N PHE A 54 8.01 8.68 -9.23
CA PHE A 54 9.01 7.68 -8.87
C PHE A 54 9.15 6.65 -9.98
N ASN A 55 10.31 5.99 -9.98
CA ASN A 55 10.58 4.84 -10.82
C ASN A 55 11.16 3.71 -9.95
N VAL A 56 10.46 2.57 -9.93
CA VAL A 56 10.84 1.40 -9.11
C VAL A 56 12.25 0.91 -9.45
N GLN A 57 12.59 0.84 -10.74
CA GLN A 57 13.89 0.34 -11.19
C GLN A 57 15.01 1.28 -10.74
N GLU A 58 14.81 2.59 -10.83
CA GLU A 58 15.78 3.57 -10.36
C GLU A 58 15.98 3.48 -8.83
N ILE A 59 14.89 3.29 -8.07
CA ILE A 59 14.98 3.10 -6.62
C ILE A 59 15.81 1.86 -6.28
N GLU A 60 15.55 0.74 -6.95
CA GLU A 60 16.30 -0.51 -6.76
C GLU A 60 17.80 -0.34 -7.08
N GLU A 61 18.15 0.43 -8.12
CA GLU A 61 19.54 0.75 -8.43
C GLU A 61 20.20 1.67 -7.39
N ILE A 62 19.46 2.65 -6.86
CA ILE A 62 19.96 3.54 -5.79
C ILE A 62 20.15 2.73 -4.50
N GLU A 63 19.24 1.82 -4.17
CA GLU A 63 19.27 0.98 -2.98
C GLU A 63 20.52 0.09 -2.93
N LYS A 64 20.98 -0.40 -4.09
CA LYS A 64 22.26 -1.15 -4.18
C LYS A 64 23.43 -0.35 -3.62
N LYS A 65 23.41 0.98 -3.73
CA LYS A 65 24.45 1.90 -3.24
C LYS A 65 24.20 2.33 -1.80
N THR A 66 22.97 2.76 -1.48
CA THR A 66 22.62 3.30 -0.15
C THR A 66 22.52 2.22 0.92
N LYS A 67 22.25 0.96 0.53
CA LYS A 67 21.89 -0.15 1.44
C LYS A 67 20.71 0.18 2.35
N HIS A 68 19.87 1.13 1.92
CA HIS A 68 18.71 1.59 2.65
C HIS A 68 17.62 2.01 1.65
N ASP A 69 16.50 1.29 1.71
CA ASP A 69 15.35 1.41 0.82
C ASP A 69 14.65 2.77 0.87
N VAL A 70 14.37 3.30 2.08
CA VAL A 70 13.73 4.61 2.27
C VAL A 70 14.60 5.73 1.74
N ILE A 71 15.91 5.70 2.01
CA ILE A 71 16.85 6.70 1.47
C ILE A 71 16.88 6.64 -0.06
N ALA A 72 16.88 5.42 -0.63
CA ALA A 72 16.84 5.25 -2.06
C ALA A 72 15.56 5.82 -2.69
N TYR A 73 14.42 5.56 -2.05
CA TYR A 73 13.12 6.11 -2.42
C TYR A 73 13.11 7.65 -2.35
N ILE A 74 13.53 8.24 -1.23
CA ILE A 74 13.57 9.70 -1.04
C ILE A 74 14.45 10.35 -2.10
N ASN A 75 15.64 9.79 -2.36
CA ASN A 75 16.55 10.32 -3.37
C ASN A 75 15.94 10.26 -4.78
N ASN A 76 15.23 9.17 -5.11
CA ASN A 76 14.54 9.05 -6.39
C ASN A 76 13.47 10.12 -6.55
N VAL A 77 12.53 10.22 -5.62
CA VAL A 77 11.42 11.17 -5.71
C VAL A 77 11.91 12.63 -5.67
N SER A 78 12.90 12.91 -4.81
CA SER A 78 13.49 14.25 -4.70
C SER A 78 14.08 14.75 -6.02
N SER A 79 14.65 13.84 -6.83
CA SER A 79 15.20 14.19 -8.15
C SER A 79 14.12 14.68 -9.13
N TYR A 80 12.88 14.17 -9.02
CA TYR A 80 11.76 14.62 -9.83
C TYR A 80 11.15 15.94 -9.32
N ILE A 81 11.17 16.18 -8.00
CA ILE A 81 10.58 17.39 -7.39
C ILE A 81 11.44 18.63 -7.66
N GLY A 82 12.78 18.50 -7.63
CA GLY A 82 13.70 19.63 -7.79
C GLY A 82 13.91 20.41 -6.48
N GLU A 83 13.93 21.75 -6.53
CA GLU A 83 14.32 22.58 -5.37
C GLU A 83 13.40 22.40 -4.15
N SER A 84 12.11 22.18 -4.38
CA SER A 84 11.12 21.97 -3.32
C SER A 84 11.31 20.63 -2.58
N SER A 85 12.20 19.74 -3.04
CA SER A 85 12.52 18.47 -2.38
C SER A 85 13.10 18.63 -0.98
N LYS A 86 13.67 19.80 -0.63
CA LYS A 86 14.12 20.11 0.74
C LYS A 86 13.00 20.04 1.79
N TYR A 87 11.74 20.06 1.36
CA TYR A 87 10.56 19.92 2.21
C TYR A 87 9.88 18.54 2.08
N PHE A 88 10.40 17.65 1.23
CA PHE A 88 9.94 16.27 1.11
C PHE A 88 10.47 15.44 2.29
N HIS A 89 9.65 14.54 2.86
CA HIS A 89 9.98 13.80 4.09
C HIS A 89 10.32 14.70 5.31
N HIS A 90 9.82 15.94 5.33
CA HIS A 90 10.16 16.90 6.38
C HIS A 90 9.40 16.62 7.68
N GLY A 91 10.13 16.51 8.80
CA GLY A 91 9.54 16.41 10.14
C GLY A 91 8.96 15.04 10.49
N VAL A 92 9.22 14.02 9.67
CA VAL A 92 8.81 12.63 9.89
C VAL A 92 10.03 11.71 9.89
N THR A 93 9.81 10.48 10.34
CA THR A 93 10.78 9.39 10.29
C THR A 93 10.37 8.35 9.26
N SER A 94 11.30 7.46 8.91
CA SER A 94 11.02 6.33 8.02
C SER A 94 9.79 5.51 8.43
N SER A 95 9.61 5.26 9.73
CA SER A 95 8.51 4.45 10.26
C SER A 95 7.14 5.10 10.05
N ASP A 96 7.04 6.43 10.09
CA ASP A 96 5.78 7.14 9.84
C ASP A 96 5.23 6.81 8.44
N ILE A 97 6.13 6.60 7.48
CA ILE A 97 5.79 6.26 6.10
C ILE A 97 5.63 4.74 5.94
N ILE A 98 6.57 3.95 6.45
CA ILE A 98 6.57 2.49 6.33
C ILE A 98 5.31 1.90 6.99
N ASP A 99 5.05 2.23 8.25
CA ASP A 99 4.01 1.57 9.05
C ASP A 99 2.61 2.01 8.61
N THR A 100 2.45 3.28 8.27
CA THR A 100 1.21 3.79 7.66
C THR A 100 0.97 3.15 6.29
N GLY A 101 2.00 3.06 5.46
CA GLY A 101 1.92 2.42 4.14
C GLY A 101 1.58 0.93 4.23
N PHE A 102 2.19 0.23 5.18
CA PHE A 102 1.91 -1.18 5.46
C PHE A 102 0.46 -1.37 5.93
N SER A 103 -0.03 -0.50 6.82
CA SER A 103 -1.42 -0.51 7.27
C SER A 103 -2.41 -0.35 6.12
N ILE A 104 -2.09 0.50 5.13
CA ILE A 104 -2.90 0.65 3.91
C ILE A 104 -2.86 -0.63 3.06
N GLN A 105 -1.71 -1.27 2.87
CA GLN A 105 -1.61 -2.54 2.13
C GLN A 105 -2.39 -3.68 2.83
N LEU A 106 -2.36 -3.72 4.17
CA LEU A 106 -3.18 -4.64 4.96
C LEU A 106 -4.66 -4.38 4.75
N LYS A 107 -5.11 -3.12 4.77
CA LYS A 107 -6.50 -2.76 4.48
C LYS A 107 -6.92 -3.22 3.07
N GLN A 108 -6.12 -2.92 2.04
CA GLN A 108 -6.38 -3.34 0.66
C GLN A 108 -6.53 -4.88 0.57
N THR A 109 -5.66 -5.62 1.28
CA THR A 109 -5.73 -7.08 1.36
C THR A 109 -7.00 -7.55 2.08
N GLY A 110 -7.33 -6.91 3.21
CA GLY A 110 -8.50 -7.23 4.02
C GLY A 110 -9.82 -7.03 3.27
N GLU A 111 -9.93 -6.01 2.42
CA GLU A 111 -11.11 -5.76 1.59
C GLU A 111 -11.35 -6.92 0.59
N ILE A 112 -10.29 -7.46 0.00
CA ILE A 112 -10.37 -8.63 -0.89
C ILE A 112 -10.85 -9.87 -0.12
N ILE A 113 -10.23 -10.14 1.04
CA ILE A 113 -10.59 -11.29 1.88
C ILE A 113 -12.05 -11.19 2.32
N LEU A 114 -12.47 -10.02 2.80
CA LEU A 114 -13.84 -9.79 3.24
C LEU A 114 -14.87 -10.06 2.13
N ASN A 115 -14.60 -9.61 0.91
CA ASN A 115 -15.47 -9.87 -0.23
C ASN A 115 -15.54 -11.36 -0.58
N GLN A 116 -14.43 -12.10 -0.46
CA GLN A 116 -14.42 -13.54 -0.69
C GLN A 116 -15.19 -14.30 0.40
N LEU A 117 -15.05 -13.91 1.66
CA LEU A 117 -15.81 -14.48 2.77
C LEU A 117 -17.32 -14.25 2.58
N LYS A 118 -17.74 -13.07 2.11
CA LYS A 118 -19.15 -12.81 1.77
C LYS A 118 -19.67 -13.77 0.70
N LYS A 119 -18.89 -14.01 -0.36
CA LYS A 119 -19.26 -14.95 -1.44
C LYS A 119 -19.34 -16.40 -0.94
N LEU A 120 -18.36 -16.82 -0.14
CA LEU A 120 -18.35 -18.15 0.47
C LEU A 120 -19.56 -18.34 1.37
N ASN A 121 -19.85 -17.37 2.23
CA ASN A 121 -21.00 -17.41 3.14
C ASN A 121 -22.32 -17.52 2.38
N ALA A 122 -22.51 -16.73 1.31
CA ALA A 122 -23.69 -16.83 0.45
C ALA A 122 -23.82 -18.23 -0.18
N THR A 123 -22.71 -18.78 -0.69
CA THR A 123 -22.69 -20.11 -1.31
C THR A 123 -23.04 -21.20 -0.30
N LEU A 124 -22.46 -21.15 0.91
CA LEU A 124 -22.76 -22.11 1.98
C LEU A 124 -24.21 -22.01 2.44
N ARG A 125 -24.75 -20.79 2.56
CA ARG A 125 -26.16 -20.56 2.89
C ARG A 125 -27.07 -21.20 1.86
N ASP A 126 -26.81 -20.99 0.57
CA ASP A 126 -27.65 -21.54 -0.50
C ASP A 126 -27.61 -23.07 -0.51
N LYS A 127 -26.44 -23.67 -0.28
CA LYS A 127 -26.30 -25.13 -0.14
C LYS A 127 -27.04 -25.65 1.10
N ALA A 128 -26.89 -24.99 2.25
CA ALA A 128 -27.56 -25.37 3.49
C ALA A 128 -29.09 -25.33 3.34
N ILE A 129 -29.64 -24.30 2.69
CA ILE A 129 -31.09 -24.20 2.41
C ILE A 129 -31.52 -25.30 1.43
N LYS A 130 -30.78 -25.50 0.33
CA LYS A 130 -31.10 -26.52 -0.68
C LYS A 130 -31.18 -27.93 -0.10
N TYR A 131 -30.25 -28.29 0.79
CA TYR A 131 -30.15 -29.62 1.37
C TYR A 131 -30.72 -29.71 2.80
N LYS A 132 -31.49 -28.70 3.22
CA LYS A 132 -32.04 -28.61 4.59
C LYS A 132 -32.81 -29.86 5.02
N ASN A 133 -33.55 -30.46 4.09
CA ASN A 133 -34.40 -31.63 4.35
C ASN A 133 -33.78 -32.94 3.84
N THR A 134 -32.51 -32.91 3.40
CA THR A 134 -31.81 -34.12 2.97
C THR A 134 -31.42 -34.93 4.21
N ILE A 135 -32.04 -36.10 4.38
CA ILE A 135 -31.72 -37.02 5.48
C ILE A 135 -30.29 -37.52 5.30
N MET A 136 -29.49 -37.45 6.36
CA MET A 136 -28.13 -37.97 6.42
C MET A 136 -27.87 -38.63 7.76
N ILE A 137 -27.04 -39.69 7.76
CA ILE A 137 -26.58 -40.33 8.98
C ILE A 137 -25.61 -39.38 9.69
N GLY A 138 -25.97 -38.97 10.91
CA GLY A 138 -25.05 -38.28 11.83
C GLY A 138 -23.92 -39.22 12.25
N ARG A 139 -22.70 -38.72 12.31
CA ARG A 139 -21.50 -39.49 12.65
C ARG A 139 -20.85 -38.91 13.89
N SER A 140 -20.69 -39.74 14.92
CA SER A 140 -19.91 -39.46 16.13
C SER A 140 -18.94 -40.63 16.33
N HIS A 141 -17.64 -40.36 16.45
CA HIS A 141 -16.55 -41.36 16.40
C HIS A 141 -16.29 -42.02 15.03
N GLY A 142 -16.93 -41.54 13.95
CA GLY A 142 -16.82 -42.08 12.60
C GLY A 142 -18.18 -42.48 12.04
#